data_AF-A0A0H2ZHC1-F1
#
_entry.id   AF-A0A0H2ZHC1-F1
#
_cell.length_a   1.000
_cell.length_b   1.000
_cell.length_c   1.000
_cell.angle_alpha   90.00
_cell.angle_beta   90.00
_cell.angle_gamma   90.00
#
_symmetry.space_group_name_H-M   'P 1'
#
loop_
_entity.id
_entity.type
_entity.pdbx_description
1 polymer ?
#
loop_
_entity_poly.entity_id
_entity_poly.type
_entity_poly.pdbx_seq_one_letter_code
_entity_poly.pdbx_strand_id
1 'polypeptide(L)'
;MTPQQLTEEYIFAHDLREASAKIYRAATKALLKHFGPTATVQDVDHRAVLGWRRKVLEQGLSKRSWNTYSNHLRTIWGYAIEHELVTHSQVNPFRKTTVIPPRRASKTVAAEAILLARNWLNMQDGAERCTGERARITPAWFWLCTFEVFYFTGIRLNALLCIRKRDIDWENQLILIRGETEKTHKEFVVPITEGLVPHLSRLLQEADRAGFADDDQLFNVNRFSPHYKSKVMNSDQVEAMYRKLTEKVGVRMTPHRFPAHPGHRLDEGTRAEHSPHEVPAQPLEYPDHDELHRGRLRSHACRAAC
;
A
#
# COMPACT_ATOMS: atom_id res chain seq x y z
N MET A 1 34.70 -8.97 9.32
CA MET A 1 33.29 -8.62 9.57
C MET A 1 32.40 -9.62 8.86
N THR A 2 31.34 -10.11 9.51
CA THR A 2 30.36 -11.01 8.88
C THR A 2 29.21 -10.22 8.23
N PRO A 3 28.49 -10.78 7.24
CA PRO A 3 27.29 -10.17 6.68
C PRO A 3 26.22 -9.82 7.74
N GLN A 4 26.11 -10.63 8.81
CA GLN A 4 25.18 -10.37 9.90
C GLN A 4 25.58 -9.12 10.69
N GLN A 5 26.86 -8.98 11.05
CA GLN A 5 27.38 -7.78 11.72
C GLN A 5 27.14 -6.55 10.86
N LEU A 6 27.50 -6.60 9.57
CA LEU A 6 27.28 -5.49 8.65
C LEU A 6 25.80 -5.07 8.55
N THR A 7 24.89 -6.05 8.60
CA THR A 7 23.45 -5.76 8.55
C THR A 7 22.98 -5.02 9.80
N GLU A 8 23.42 -5.45 10.99
CA GLU A 8 23.06 -4.77 12.23
C GLU A 8 23.74 -3.40 12.35
N GLU A 9 24.98 -3.23 11.87
CA GLU A 9 25.63 -1.90 11.76
C GLU A 9 24.83 -0.95 10.85
N TYR A 10 24.40 -1.42 9.68
CA TYR A 10 23.55 -0.62 8.79
C TYR A 10 22.21 -0.25 9.44
N ILE A 11 21.57 -1.20 10.12
CA ILE A 11 20.30 -0.95 10.84
C ILE A 11 20.52 0.02 12.00
N PHE A 12 21.63 -0.07 12.72
CA PHE A 12 21.96 0.83 13.82
C PHE A 12 22.22 2.25 13.33
N ALA A 13 22.92 2.39 12.19
CA ALA A 13 23.25 3.69 11.61
C ALA A 13 22.06 4.42 10.98
N HIS A 14 20.92 3.74 10.76
CA HIS A 14 19.76 4.30 10.07
C HIS A 14 18.47 4.15 10.89
N ASP A 15 17.66 5.20 10.93
CA ASP A 15 16.32 5.14 11.53
C ASP A 15 15.34 4.35 10.64
N LEU A 16 15.38 3.02 10.75
CA LEU A 16 14.55 2.10 10.00
C LEU A 16 13.36 1.62 10.84
N ARG A 17 12.17 1.61 10.23
CA ARG A 17 11.03 0.88 10.78
C ARG A 17 11.40 -0.59 10.99
N GLU A 18 10.95 -1.19 12.10
CA GLU A 18 11.25 -2.60 12.42
C GLU A 18 10.83 -3.58 11.31
N ALA A 19 9.74 -3.29 10.60
CA ALA A 19 9.32 -4.09 9.44
C ALA A 19 10.36 -4.08 8.30
N SER A 20 11.04 -2.97 8.07
CA SER A 20 12.13 -2.85 7.09
C SER A 20 13.38 -3.60 7.58
N ALA A 21 13.75 -3.43 8.85
CA ALA A 21 14.87 -4.14 9.48
C ALA A 21 14.73 -5.68 9.34
N LYS A 22 13.51 -6.20 9.54
CA LYS A 22 13.20 -7.64 9.33
C LYS A 22 13.51 -8.11 7.91
N ILE A 23 13.28 -7.30 6.89
CA ILE A 23 13.56 -7.68 5.49
C ILE A 23 15.07 -7.74 5.23
N TYR A 24 15.83 -6.78 5.76
CA TYR A 24 17.30 -6.82 5.72
C TYR A 24 17.84 -8.07 6.39
N ARG A 25 17.42 -8.35 7.63
CA ARG A 25 17.80 -9.57 8.37
C ARG A 25 17.44 -10.86 7.60
N ALA A 26 16.26 -10.90 6.98
CA ALA A 26 15.83 -12.05 6.19
C ALA A 26 16.69 -12.26 4.94
N ALA A 27 17.06 -11.18 4.23
CA ALA A 27 17.94 -11.25 3.06
C ALA A 27 19.34 -11.73 3.46
N THR A 28 19.88 -11.23 4.57
CA THR A 28 21.18 -11.65 5.12
C THR A 28 21.16 -13.10 5.58
N LYS A 29 20.09 -13.55 6.24
CA LYS A 29 19.91 -14.97 6.58
C LYS A 29 19.88 -15.87 5.35
N ALA A 30 19.23 -15.43 4.27
CA ALA A 30 19.21 -16.17 3.01
C ALA A 30 20.60 -16.26 2.37
N LEU A 31 21.41 -15.19 2.47
CA LEU A 31 22.81 -15.18 2.04
C LEU A 31 23.64 -16.18 2.86
N LEU A 32 23.59 -16.10 4.18
CA LEU A 32 24.37 -16.99 5.06
C LEU A 32 23.96 -18.46 4.93
N LYS A 33 22.70 -18.74 4.59
CA LYS A 33 22.25 -20.10 4.25
C LYS A 33 22.94 -20.64 2.99
N HIS A 34 23.32 -19.77 2.05
CA HIS A 34 23.99 -20.18 0.81
C HIS A 34 25.51 -20.24 0.95
N PHE A 35 26.12 -19.19 1.50
CA PHE A 35 27.57 -19.03 1.60
C PHE A 35 28.16 -19.69 2.86
N GLY A 36 27.32 -20.05 3.83
CA GLY A 36 27.72 -20.61 5.12
C GLY A 36 27.66 -19.57 6.25
N PRO A 37 27.49 -20.03 7.50
CA PRO A 37 27.35 -19.14 8.67
C PRO A 37 28.65 -18.41 9.02
N THR A 38 29.79 -18.93 8.59
CA THR A 38 31.13 -18.36 8.82
C THR A 38 31.61 -17.47 7.68
N ALA A 39 30.78 -17.27 6.64
CA ALA A 39 31.14 -16.42 5.51
C ALA A 39 31.41 -14.99 5.98
N THR A 40 32.49 -14.41 5.47
CA THR A 40 32.86 -13.01 5.67
C THR A 40 32.30 -12.16 4.54
N VAL A 41 32.31 -10.84 4.72
CA VAL A 41 31.90 -9.90 3.66
C VAL A 41 32.83 -10.01 2.43
N GLN A 42 34.09 -10.39 2.64
CA GLN A 42 35.11 -10.57 1.61
C GLN A 42 34.90 -11.82 0.75
N ASP A 43 34.29 -12.88 1.31
CA ASP A 43 34.03 -14.14 0.60
C ASP A 43 32.92 -14.01 -0.46
N VAL A 44 32.17 -12.89 -0.45
CA VAL A 44 31.02 -12.66 -1.33
C VAL A 44 31.45 -11.80 -2.52
N ASP A 45 31.93 -12.47 -3.58
CA ASP A 45 32.23 -11.81 -4.86
C ASP A 45 31.03 -11.77 -5.81
N HIS A 46 31.15 -10.96 -6.87
CA HIS A 46 30.08 -10.80 -7.86
C HIS A 46 29.72 -12.11 -8.59
N ARG A 47 30.71 -12.95 -8.93
CA ARG A 47 30.50 -14.21 -9.64
C ARG A 47 29.76 -15.21 -8.77
N ALA A 48 30.11 -15.30 -7.48
CA ALA A 48 29.45 -16.15 -6.51
C ALA A 48 28.00 -15.71 -6.29
N VAL A 49 27.71 -14.40 -6.24
CA VAL A 49 26.33 -13.88 -6.19
C VAL A 49 25.53 -14.27 -7.45
N LEU A 50 26.13 -14.23 -8.65
CA LEU A 50 25.48 -14.69 -9.87
C LEU A 50 25.20 -16.21 -9.86
N GLY A 51 26.11 -16.99 -9.28
CA GLY A 51 25.92 -18.43 -9.04
C GLY A 51 24.78 -18.70 -8.07
N TRP A 52 24.74 -17.97 -6.95
CA TRP A 52 23.65 -18.04 -5.97
C TRP A 52 22.31 -17.72 -6.62
N ARG A 53 22.24 -16.62 -7.38
CA ARG A 53 21.04 -16.21 -8.14
C ARG A 53 20.53 -17.35 -9.02
N ARG A 54 21.40 -17.95 -9.83
CA ARG A 54 21.03 -19.04 -10.73
C ARG A 54 20.42 -20.20 -9.93
N LYS A 55 21.14 -20.66 -8.90
CA LYS A 55 20.72 -21.78 -8.04
C LYS A 55 19.34 -21.54 -7.41
N VAL A 56 19.09 -20.38 -6.81
CA VAL A 56 17.80 -20.15 -6.13
C VAL A 56 16.64 -20.00 -7.09
N LEU A 57 16.87 -19.43 -8.28
CA LEU A 57 15.84 -19.33 -9.31
C LEU A 57 15.50 -20.72 -9.88
N GLU A 58 16.50 -21.58 -10.10
CA GLU A 58 16.30 -22.98 -10.51
C GLU A 58 15.56 -23.79 -9.43
N GLN A 59 15.79 -23.49 -8.15
CA GLN A 59 15.07 -24.06 -7.02
C GLN A 59 13.65 -23.48 -6.83
N GLY A 60 13.17 -22.64 -7.74
CA GLY A 60 11.80 -22.12 -7.75
C GLY A 60 11.59 -20.82 -6.95
N LEU A 61 12.66 -20.17 -6.46
CA LEU A 61 12.52 -18.84 -5.86
C LEU A 61 12.00 -17.85 -6.91
N SER A 62 10.99 -17.06 -6.54
CA SER A 62 10.45 -16.06 -7.48
C SER A 62 11.50 -14.99 -7.82
N LYS A 63 11.51 -14.55 -9.08
CA LYS A 63 12.32 -13.41 -9.56
C LYS A 63 12.16 -12.15 -8.69
N ARG A 64 10.95 -11.92 -8.16
CA ARG A 64 10.67 -10.79 -7.26
C ARG A 64 11.33 -10.97 -5.91
N SER A 65 11.27 -12.17 -5.32
CA SER A 65 11.94 -12.48 -4.06
C SER A 65 13.45 -12.34 -4.19
N TRP A 66 14.03 -12.81 -5.30
CA TRP A 66 15.45 -12.56 -5.60
C TRP A 66 15.76 -11.06 -5.65
N ASN A 67 14.99 -10.27 -6.40
CA ASN A 67 15.21 -8.83 -6.49
C ASN A 67 15.10 -8.14 -5.13
N THR A 68 14.19 -8.61 -4.25
CA THR A 68 14.13 -8.12 -2.87
C THR A 68 15.46 -8.40 -2.16
N TYR A 69 15.95 -9.63 -2.15
CA TYR A 69 17.22 -9.97 -1.49
C TYR A 69 18.39 -9.17 -2.09
N SER A 70 18.54 -9.21 -3.41
CA SER A 70 19.56 -8.49 -4.16
C SER A 70 19.56 -6.99 -3.86
N ASN A 71 18.39 -6.34 -3.81
CA ASN A 71 18.31 -4.91 -3.51
C ASN A 71 18.74 -4.58 -2.08
N HIS A 72 18.28 -5.33 -1.07
CA HIS A 72 18.63 -5.06 0.32
C HIS A 72 20.12 -5.35 0.59
N LEU A 73 20.63 -6.45 0.06
CA LEU A 73 22.04 -6.82 0.17
C LEU A 73 22.94 -5.83 -0.60
N ARG A 74 22.49 -5.33 -1.76
CA ARG A 74 23.17 -4.25 -2.46
C ARG A 74 23.25 -2.99 -1.60
N THR A 75 22.20 -2.61 -0.90
CA THR A 75 22.23 -1.42 -0.04
C THR A 75 23.25 -1.57 1.09
N ILE A 76 23.22 -2.68 1.85
CA ILE A 76 24.15 -2.86 2.98
C ILE A 76 25.61 -3.01 2.52
N TRP A 77 25.86 -3.64 1.36
CA TRP A 77 27.22 -3.65 0.78
C TRP A 77 27.64 -2.28 0.26
N GLY A 78 26.70 -1.45 -0.19
CA GLY A 78 26.96 -0.06 -0.58
C GLY A 78 27.47 0.75 0.61
N TYR A 79 26.74 0.66 1.73
CA TYR A 79 27.15 1.24 3.01
C TYR A 79 28.53 0.78 3.47
N ALA A 80 28.82 -0.53 3.38
CA ALA A 80 30.13 -1.08 3.75
C ALA A 80 31.28 -0.45 2.94
N ILE A 81 31.07 -0.25 1.64
CA ILE A 81 32.07 0.33 0.74
C ILE A 81 32.24 1.82 1.01
N GLU A 82 31.12 2.54 1.20
CA GLU A 82 31.12 3.98 1.47
C GLU A 82 31.81 4.34 2.79
N HIS A 83 31.75 3.47 3.80
CA HIS A 83 32.38 3.68 5.11
C HIS A 83 33.67 2.87 5.29
N GLU A 84 34.25 2.37 4.20
CA GLU A 84 35.52 1.63 4.20
C GLU A 84 35.58 0.44 5.18
N LEU A 85 34.42 -0.14 5.49
CA LEU A 85 34.28 -1.32 6.36
C LEU A 85 34.80 -2.61 5.68
N VAL A 86 35.11 -2.52 4.38
CA VAL A 86 35.69 -3.58 3.55
C VAL A 86 36.99 -3.10 2.91
N THR A 87 38.10 -3.74 3.26
CA THR A 87 39.46 -3.34 2.88
C THR A 87 39.82 -3.56 1.41
N HIS A 88 39.11 -4.42 0.68
CA HIS A 88 39.57 -4.90 -0.65
C HIS A 88 38.50 -4.96 -1.75
N SER A 89 37.24 -4.65 -1.44
CA SER A 89 36.17 -4.71 -2.44
C SER A 89 35.67 -3.32 -2.76
N GLN A 90 36.15 -2.73 -3.85
CA GLN A 90 35.65 -1.43 -4.33
C GLN A 90 34.34 -1.56 -5.12
N VAL A 91 33.93 -2.78 -5.47
CA VAL A 91 32.75 -3.01 -6.32
C VAL A 91 31.72 -3.86 -5.58
N ASN A 92 30.52 -3.30 -5.43
CA ASN A 92 29.41 -3.99 -4.79
C ASN A 92 29.04 -5.30 -5.53
N PRO A 93 29.09 -6.47 -4.85
CA PRO A 93 28.88 -7.78 -5.48
C PRO A 93 27.44 -7.99 -5.97
N PHE A 94 26.48 -7.20 -5.49
CA PHE A 94 25.08 -7.26 -5.91
C PHE A 94 24.75 -6.31 -7.08
N ARG A 95 25.72 -5.53 -7.57
CA ARG A 95 25.54 -4.61 -8.70
C ARG A 95 25.01 -5.36 -9.93
N LYS A 96 23.92 -4.86 -10.54
CA LYS A 96 23.29 -5.44 -11.76
C LYS A 96 22.89 -6.92 -11.64
N THR A 97 22.58 -7.40 -10.44
CA THR A 97 22.17 -8.80 -10.23
C THR A 97 20.66 -9.03 -10.32
N THR A 98 19.85 -7.96 -10.35
CA THR A 98 18.39 -8.02 -10.50
C THR A 98 17.95 -8.65 -11.82
N VAL A 99 16.79 -9.29 -11.84
CA VAL A 99 16.21 -9.94 -13.02
C VAL A 99 14.82 -9.37 -13.32
N ILE A 100 14.37 -9.49 -14.57
CA ILE A 100 13.06 -8.97 -14.99
C ILE A 100 11.96 -9.98 -14.58
N PRO A 101 11.07 -9.64 -13.63
CA PRO A 101 9.94 -10.49 -13.29
C PRO A 101 8.86 -10.43 -14.39
N PRO A 102 8.07 -11.50 -14.58
CA PRO A 102 6.95 -11.46 -15.50
C PRO A 102 5.94 -10.39 -15.06
N ARG A 103 5.43 -9.60 -16.03
CA ARG A 103 4.32 -8.68 -15.80
C ARG A 103 3.06 -9.51 -15.52
N ARG A 104 2.36 -9.22 -14.43
CA ARG A 104 1.06 -9.84 -14.11
C ARG A 104 -0.04 -8.84 -14.44
N ALA A 105 -1.16 -9.35 -14.95
CA ALA A 105 -2.38 -8.57 -15.11
C ALA A 105 -2.77 -7.89 -13.78
N SER A 106 -3.38 -6.69 -13.89
CA SER A 106 -3.96 -6.02 -12.72
C SER A 106 -4.94 -6.97 -12.04
N LYS A 107 -4.80 -7.11 -10.72
CA LYS A 107 -5.63 -8.02 -9.92
C LYS A 107 -6.79 -7.25 -9.30
N THR A 108 -7.40 -6.35 -10.06
CA THR A 108 -8.57 -5.60 -9.59
C THR A 108 -9.74 -6.57 -9.41
N VAL A 109 -10.48 -6.43 -8.31
CA VAL A 109 -11.69 -7.23 -8.09
C VAL A 109 -12.80 -6.71 -9.00
N ALA A 110 -13.47 -7.61 -9.73
CA ALA A 110 -14.61 -7.27 -10.57
C ALA A 110 -15.79 -6.75 -9.74
N ALA A 111 -16.60 -5.87 -10.34
CA ALA A 111 -17.73 -5.24 -9.65
C ALA A 111 -18.73 -6.27 -9.10
N GLU A 112 -19.00 -7.37 -9.82
CA GLU A 112 -19.92 -8.41 -9.35
C GLU A 112 -19.42 -9.07 -8.06
N ALA A 113 -18.11 -9.34 -7.95
CA ALA A 113 -17.53 -9.94 -6.74
C ALA A 113 -17.59 -9.00 -5.53
N ILE A 114 -17.50 -7.68 -5.75
CA ILE A 114 -17.69 -6.67 -4.70
C ILE A 114 -19.13 -6.68 -4.21
N LEU A 115 -20.10 -6.69 -5.13
CA LEU A 115 -21.53 -6.77 -4.79
C LEU A 115 -21.87 -8.05 -4.03
N LEU A 116 -21.34 -9.20 -4.46
CA LEU A 116 -21.54 -10.48 -3.78
C LEU A 116 -20.98 -10.46 -2.35
N ALA A 117 -19.79 -9.89 -2.16
CA ALA A 117 -19.18 -9.74 -0.84
C ALA A 117 -20.03 -8.86 0.09
N ARG A 118 -20.46 -7.68 -0.41
CA ARG A 118 -21.32 -6.74 0.32
C ARG A 118 -22.64 -7.38 0.72
N ASN A 119 -23.34 -8.02 -0.23
CA ASN A 119 -24.62 -8.68 0.03
C ASN A 119 -24.49 -9.79 1.07
N TRP A 120 -23.40 -10.56 1.01
CA TRP A 120 -23.15 -11.59 2.00
C TRP A 120 -22.86 -11.02 3.39
N LEU A 121 -22.08 -9.94 3.51
CA LEU A 121 -21.84 -9.25 4.79
C LEU A 121 -23.13 -8.68 5.38
N ASN A 122 -23.98 -8.06 4.55
CA ASN A 122 -25.31 -7.60 4.97
C ASN A 122 -26.18 -8.75 5.49
N MET A 123 -26.18 -9.90 4.81
CA MET A 123 -26.89 -11.09 5.26
C MET A 123 -26.35 -11.60 6.61
N GLN A 124 -25.03 -11.54 6.85
CA GLN A 124 -24.45 -11.90 8.13
C GLN A 124 -24.87 -10.92 9.25
N ASP A 125 -24.90 -9.61 9.01
CA ASP A 125 -25.38 -8.63 10.01
C ASP A 125 -26.87 -8.81 10.33
N GLY A 126 -27.69 -9.05 9.30
CA GLY A 126 -29.10 -9.41 9.49
C GLY A 126 -29.28 -10.68 10.32
N ALA A 127 -28.48 -11.73 10.05
CA ALA A 127 -28.54 -12.97 10.82
C ALA A 127 -28.17 -12.76 12.29
N GLU A 128 -27.05 -12.08 12.60
CA GLU A 128 -26.65 -11.81 14.00
C GLU A 128 -27.72 -11.00 14.75
N ARG A 129 -28.33 -10.02 14.08
CA ARG A 129 -29.39 -9.19 14.68
C ARG A 129 -30.67 -9.97 14.97
N CYS A 130 -31.06 -10.87 14.06
CA CYS A 130 -32.31 -11.63 14.20
C CYS A 130 -32.18 -12.80 15.18
N THR A 131 -31.05 -13.51 15.17
CA THR A 131 -30.89 -14.73 15.99
C THR A 131 -30.16 -14.46 17.31
N GLY A 132 -29.39 -13.38 17.41
CA GLY A 132 -28.45 -13.15 18.52
C GLY A 132 -27.25 -14.10 18.49
N GLU A 133 -27.17 -15.00 17.52
CA GLU A 133 -26.08 -15.97 17.39
C GLU A 133 -24.92 -15.39 16.59
N ARG A 134 -23.73 -15.92 16.86
CA ARG A 134 -22.48 -15.52 16.22
C ARG A 134 -22.48 -15.90 14.73
N ALA A 135 -22.30 -14.93 13.85
CA ALA A 135 -22.06 -15.20 12.43
C ALA A 135 -20.63 -15.64 12.14
N ARG A 136 -20.40 -16.17 10.92
CA ARG A 136 -19.08 -16.63 10.46
C ARG A 136 -18.04 -15.50 10.48
N ILE A 137 -18.49 -14.29 10.17
CA ILE A 137 -17.76 -13.03 10.32
C ILE A 137 -18.51 -12.22 11.37
N THR A 138 -17.90 -12.05 12.54
CA THR A 138 -18.52 -11.39 13.70
C THR A 138 -17.59 -10.29 14.23
N PRO A 139 -18.12 -9.15 14.72
CA PRO A 139 -19.46 -8.68 14.44
C PRO A 139 -19.57 -8.30 12.95
N ALA A 140 -20.60 -8.80 12.27
CA ALA A 140 -20.72 -8.66 10.82
C ALA A 140 -20.81 -7.20 10.39
N TRP A 141 -21.50 -6.36 11.15
CA TRP A 141 -21.59 -4.93 10.88
C TRP A 141 -20.26 -4.19 10.90
N PHE A 142 -19.36 -4.57 11.80
CA PHE A 142 -18.04 -3.95 11.92
C PHE A 142 -17.20 -4.27 10.70
N TRP A 143 -17.22 -5.53 10.28
CA TRP A 143 -16.50 -5.98 9.09
C TRP A 143 -17.12 -5.46 7.80
N LEU A 144 -18.43 -5.25 7.76
CA LEU A 144 -19.10 -4.52 6.68
C LEU A 144 -18.62 -3.08 6.62
N CYS A 145 -18.60 -2.35 7.74
CA CYS A 145 -18.05 -1.00 7.77
C CYS A 145 -16.60 -0.96 7.30
N THR A 146 -15.76 -1.88 7.80
CA THR A 146 -14.36 -2.01 7.38
C THR A 146 -14.22 -2.26 5.88
N PHE A 147 -15.07 -3.12 5.32
CA PHE A 147 -15.11 -3.42 3.89
C PHE A 147 -15.49 -2.18 3.06
N GLU A 148 -16.53 -1.45 3.46
CA GLU A 148 -16.97 -0.24 2.76
C GLU A 148 -15.93 0.88 2.82
N VAL A 149 -15.23 1.07 3.95
CA VAL A 149 -14.15 2.05 4.03
C VAL A 149 -13.06 1.73 3.01
N PHE A 150 -12.60 0.47 2.93
CA PHE A 150 -11.61 0.10 1.91
C PHE A 150 -12.13 0.30 0.49
N TYR A 151 -13.40 -0.01 0.25
CA TYR A 151 -14.03 0.15 -1.06
C TYR A 151 -14.15 1.61 -1.50
N PHE A 152 -14.62 2.51 -0.62
CA PHE A 152 -14.87 3.91 -0.96
C PHE A 152 -13.62 4.80 -0.88
N THR A 153 -12.70 4.51 0.03
CA THR A 153 -11.54 5.39 0.28
C THR A 153 -10.25 4.89 -0.36
N GLY A 154 -10.14 3.58 -0.63
CA GLY A 154 -8.94 3.01 -1.23
C GLY A 154 -7.68 3.11 -0.36
N ILE A 155 -7.84 3.46 0.93
CA ILE A 155 -6.72 3.60 1.86
C ILE A 155 -5.98 2.29 2.07
N ARG A 156 -4.71 2.39 2.48
CA ARG A 156 -3.92 1.21 2.81
C ARG A 156 -4.44 0.59 4.10
N LEU A 157 -4.26 -0.73 4.24
CA LEU A 157 -4.63 -1.46 5.45
C LEU A 157 -4.06 -0.81 6.71
N ASN A 158 -2.77 -0.48 6.70
CA ASN A 158 -2.13 0.13 7.88
C ASN A 158 -2.68 1.52 8.19
N ALA A 159 -3.13 2.28 7.19
CA ALA A 159 -3.79 3.56 7.42
C ALA A 159 -5.10 3.37 8.18
N LEU A 160 -5.94 2.41 7.76
CA LEU A 160 -7.17 2.06 8.49
C LEU A 160 -6.89 1.74 9.95
N LEU A 161 -5.86 0.92 10.21
CA LEU A 161 -5.48 0.52 11.57
C LEU A 161 -4.98 1.69 12.44
N CYS A 162 -4.69 2.83 11.84
CA CYS A 162 -4.17 4.00 12.55
C CYS A 162 -5.20 5.13 12.68
N ILE A 163 -6.38 5.00 12.08
CA ILE A 163 -7.48 5.95 12.26
C ILE A 163 -7.92 5.91 13.74
N ARG A 164 -7.84 7.07 14.38
CA ARG A 164 -8.37 7.30 15.73
C ARG A 164 -9.78 7.88 15.64
N LYS A 165 -10.52 7.83 16.75
CA LYS A 165 -11.87 8.41 16.81
C LYS A 165 -11.87 9.88 16.38
N ARG A 166 -10.91 10.67 16.88
CA ARG A 166 -10.76 12.10 16.55
C ARG A 166 -10.37 12.42 15.11
N ASP A 167 -9.96 11.41 14.34
CA ASP A 167 -9.56 11.62 12.94
C ASP A 167 -10.78 11.64 12.01
N ILE A 168 -11.99 11.43 12.55
CA ILE A 168 -13.25 11.57 11.82
C ILE A 168 -13.79 12.99 12.00
N ASP A 169 -13.71 13.78 10.94
CA ASP A 169 -14.37 15.08 10.86
C ASP A 169 -15.78 14.88 10.29
N TRP A 170 -16.74 14.74 11.19
CA TRP A 170 -18.13 14.51 10.81
C TRP A 170 -18.79 15.76 10.20
N GLU A 171 -18.34 16.97 10.57
CA GLU A 171 -18.92 18.21 10.05
C GLU A 171 -18.55 18.41 8.58
N ASN A 172 -17.27 18.20 8.25
CA ASN A 172 -16.78 18.35 6.88
C ASN A 172 -16.84 17.06 6.06
N GLN A 173 -17.33 15.96 6.65
CA GLN A 173 -17.39 14.64 6.02
C GLN A 173 -16.00 14.17 5.53
N LEU A 174 -14.99 14.23 6.40
CA LEU A 174 -13.61 13.86 6.08
C LEU A 174 -13.05 12.83 7.08
N ILE A 175 -12.11 12.02 6.61
CA ILE A 175 -11.26 11.16 7.43
C ILE A 175 -9.82 11.61 7.24
N LEU A 176 -9.15 11.98 8.33
CA LEU A 176 -7.75 12.33 8.32
C LEU A 176 -6.87 11.07 8.34
N ILE A 177 -6.01 10.93 7.33
CA ILE A 177 -5.00 9.86 7.28
C ILE A 177 -3.63 10.44 7.64
N ARG A 178 -3.15 10.09 8.83
CA ARG A 178 -1.90 10.63 9.39
C ARG A 178 -0.65 10.07 8.72
N GLY A 179 0.33 10.94 8.46
CA GLY A 179 1.57 10.63 7.77
C GLY A 179 2.49 9.71 8.58
N GLU A 180 2.47 9.79 9.91
CA GLU A 180 3.30 8.97 10.82
C GLU A 180 3.21 7.46 10.52
N THR A 181 2.08 7.02 9.98
CA THR A 181 1.75 5.60 9.80
C THR A 181 1.75 5.18 8.32
N GLU A 182 1.67 6.16 7.42
CA GLU A 182 1.68 5.96 5.98
C GLU A 182 3.08 5.72 5.43
N LYS A 183 3.18 4.87 4.41
CA LYS A 183 4.49 4.49 3.82
C LYS A 183 5.22 5.70 3.23
N THR A 184 4.47 6.73 2.85
CA THR A 184 4.99 7.95 2.23
C THR A 184 5.24 9.09 3.20
N HIS A 185 4.93 8.92 4.51
CA HIS A 185 5.02 10.00 5.50
C HIS A 185 4.21 11.26 5.14
N LYS A 186 3.17 11.11 4.31
CA LYS A 186 2.30 12.20 3.87
C LYS A 186 0.96 12.10 4.56
N GLU A 187 0.52 13.21 5.12
CA GLU A 187 -0.85 13.40 5.55
C GLU A 187 -1.73 13.66 4.33
N PHE A 188 -2.95 13.12 4.36
CA PHE A 188 -3.98 13.40 3.38
C PHE A 188 -5.35 13.12 4.00
N VAL A 189 -6.39 13.69 3.41
CA VAL A 189 -7.77 13.45 3.80
C VAL A 189 -8.48 12.62 2.75
N VAL A 190 -9.45 11.81 3.19
CA VAL A 190 -10.38 11.11 2.29
C VAL A 190 -11.82 11.47 2.65
N PRO A 191 -12.70 11.69 1.66
CA PRO A 191 -14.09 12.06 1.91
C PRO A 191 -14.90 10.88 2.46
N ILE A 192 -15.82 11.19 3.37
CA ILE A 192 -16.92 10.31 3.78
C ILE A 192 -18.01 10.44 2.73
N THR A 193 -18.03 9.50 1.79
CA THR A 193 -19.05 9.47 0.72
C THR A 193 -20.42 9.09 1.30
N GLU A 194 -21.50 9.47 0.61
CA GLU A 194 -22.88 9.17 1.02
C GLU A 194 -23.09 7.67 1.35
N GLY A 195 -22.52 6.79 0.52
CA GLY A 195 -22.58 5.33 0.75
C GLY A 195 -21.81 4.86 1.99
N LEU A 196 -20.86 5.64 2.51
CA LEU A 196 -20.06 5.32 3.69
C LEU A 196 -20.68 5.85 4.99
N VAL A 197 -21.44 6.94 4.92
CA VAL A 197 -22.13 7.60 6.05
C VAL A 197 -22.84 6.63 7.00
N PRO A 198 -23.75 5.73 6.55
CA PRO A 198 -24.49 4.87 7.47
C PRO A 198 -23.59 3.89 8.23
N HIS A 199 -22.49 3.47 7.61
CA HIS A 199 -21.55 2.53 8.22
C HIS A 199 -20.66 3.22 9.26
N LEU A 200 -20.10 4.39 8.93
CA LEU A 200 -19.29 5.17 9.86
C LEU A 200 -20.12 5.75 11.01
N SER A 201 -21.36 6.18 10.74
CA SER A 201 -22.26 6.66 11.80
C SER A 201 -22.49 5.57 12.85
N ARG A 202 -22.81 4.34 12.42
CA ARG A 202 -22.94 3.20 13.34
C ARG A 202 -21.64 2.93 14.09
N LEU A 203 -20.50 2.94 13.40
CA LEU A 203 -19.20 2.71 14.04
C LEU A 203 -18.92 3.72 15.16
N LEU A 204 -19.17 5.01 14.92
CA LEU A 204 -18.98 6.07 15.91
C LEU A 204 -19.93 5.90 17.10
N GLN A 205 -21.21 5.61 16.86
CA GLN A 205 -22.18 5.35 17.92
C GLN A 205 -21.79 4.15 18.80
N GLU A 206 -21.34 3.04 18.19
CA GLU A 206 -20.87 1.88 18.95
C GLU A 206 -19.55 2.17 19.68
N ALA A 207 -18.68 3.02 19.11
CA ALA A 207 -17.46 3.48 19.77
C ALA A 207 -17.78 4.33 21.01
N ASP A 208 -18.75 5.23 20.93
CA ASP A 208 -19.23 6.01 22.07
C ASP A 208 -19.79 5.11 23.17
N ARG A 209 -20.65 4.15 22.81
CA ARG A 209 -21.20 3.16 23.77
C ARG A 209 -20.12 2.30 24.42
N ALA A 210 -19.08 1.96 23.66
CA ALA A 210 -17.93 1.19 24.15
C ALA A 210 -16.88 2.06 24.89
N GLY A 211 -17.17 3.35 25.11
CA GLY A 211 -16.32 4.27 25.87
C GLY A 211 -14.99 4.57 25.19
N PHE A 212 -14.97 4.73 23.86
CA PHE A 212 -13.75 5.11 23.15
C PHE A 212 -13.32 6.53 23.49
N ALA A 213 -12.06 6.69 23.86
CA ALA A 213 -11.41 7.99 23.92
C ALA A 213 -11.08 8.50 22.50
N ASP A 214 -10.82 9.80 22.39
CA ASP A 214 -10.47 10.44 21.12
C ASP A 214 -9.23 9.84 20.45
N ASP A 215 -8.31 9.34 21.27
CA ASP A 215 -7.05 8.70 20.87
C ASP A 215 -7.15 7.20 20.59
N ASP A 216 -8.29 6.58 20.87
CA ASP A 216 -8.47 5.15 20.66
C ASP A 216 -8.51 4.81 19.16
N GLN A 217 -7.91 3.67 18.80
CA GLN A 217 -7.97 3.09 17.46
C GLN A 217 -9.44 2.79 17.11
N LEU A 218 -10.04 3.58 16.20
CA LEU A 218 -11.47 3.53 15.87
C LEU A 218 -11.86 2.18 15.27
N PHE A 219 -11.06 1.68 14.32
CA PHE A 219 -11.25 0.34 13.76
C PHE A 219 -10.62 -0.70 14.68
N ASN A 220 -11.34 -1.10 15.72
CA ASN A 220 -10.87 -2.12 16.66
C ASN A 220 -11.94 -3.17 16.99
N VAL A 221 -11.96 -4.26 16.22
CA VAL A 221 -12.91 -5.37 16.42
C VAL A 221 -12.89 -5.94 17.84
N ASN A 222 -11.74 -5.86 18.52
CA ASN A 222 -11.58 -6.39 19.87
C ASN A 222 -12.36 -5.61 20.93
N ARG A 223 -12.72 -4.36 20.64
CA ARG A 223 -13.57 -3.52 21.51
C ARG A 223 -15.06 -3.69 21.22
N PHE A 224 -15.41 -4.30 20.09
CA PHE A 224 -16.79 -4.47 19.63
C PHE A 224 -17.30 -5.92 19.71
N SER A 225 -16.46 -6.87 20.10
CA SER A 225 -16.86 -8.27 20.21
C SER A 225 -16.06 -9.02 21.29
N PRO A 226 -16.75 -9.78 22.18
CA PRO A 226 -16.09 -10.55 23.24
C PRO A 226 -15.28 -11.74 22.70
N HIS A 227 -15.42 -12.08 21.43
CA HIS A 227 -14.70 -13.17 20.78
C HIS A 227 -13.25 -12.82 20.43
N TYR A 228 -12.87 -11.57 20.65
CA TYR A 228 -11.56 -11.02 20.33
C TYR A 228 -10.96 -10.47 21.63
N LYS A 229 -9.69 -10.78 21.88
CA LYS A 229 -9.05 -10.53 23.19
C LYS A 229 -7.85 -9.57 23.14
N SER A 230 -7.51 -9.04 21.97
CA SER A 230 -6.35 -8.15 21.84
C SER A 230 -6.73 -6.72 22.24
N LYS A 231 -5.77 -5.93 22.71
CA LYS A 231 -6.01 -4.50 23.00
C LYS A 231 -6.22 -3.68 21.73
N VAL A 232 -5.53 -4.05 20.65
CA VAL A 232 -5.56 -3.37 19.34
C VAL A 232 -5.91 -4.35 18.24
N MET A 233 -6.54 -3.85 17.18
CA MET A 233 -6.73 -4.58 15.94
C MET A 233 -5.47 -4.53 15.08
N ASN A 234 -5.11 -5.67 14.49
CA ASN A 234 -3.92 -5.81 13.67
C ASN A 234 -4.23 -6.28 12.24
N SER A 235 -3.19 -6.31 11.40
CA SER A 235 -3.32 -6.73 10.00
C SER A 235 -3.80 -8.15 9.84
N ASP A 236 -3.39 -9.06 10.73
CA ASP A 236 -3.73 -10.48 10.64
C ASP A 236 -5.23 -10.70 10.82
N GLN A 237 -5.89 -9.91 11.67
CA GLN A 237 -7.34 -9.94 11.85
C GLN A 237 -8.09 -9.47 10.60
N VAL A 238 -7.63 -8.39 9.97
CA VAL A 238 -8.18 -7.90 8.70
C VAL A 238 -7.97 -8.94 7.59
N GLU A 239 -6.77 -9.50 7.48
CA GLU A 239 -6.46 -10.56 6.51
C GLU A 239 -7.28 -11.83 6.74
N ALA A 240 -7.54 -12.19 8.01
CA ALA A 240 -8.42 -13.31 8.35
C ALA A 240 -9.86 -13.08 7.91
N MET A 241 -10.37 -11.85 8.05
CA MET A 241 -11.68 -11.48 7.52
C MET A 241 -11.72 -11.63 5.99
N TYR A 242 -10.72 -11.10 5.28
CA TYR A 242 -10.65 -11.22 3.81
C TYR A 242 -10.48 -12.66 3.30
N ARG A 243 -9.83 -13.54 4.07
CA ARG A 243 -9.81 -14.98 3.76
C ARG A 243 -11.20 -15.58 3.78
N LYS A 244 -12.00 -15.30 4.83
CA LYS A 244 -13.39 -15.77 4.92
C LYS A 244 -14.26 -15.24 3.78
N LEU A 245 -14.08 -13.97 3.40
CA LEU A 245 -14.74 -13.40 2.22
C LEU A 245 -14.33 -14.10 0.93
N THR A 246 -13.02 -14.32 0.73
CA THR A 246 -12.50 -15.01 -0.46
C THR A 246 -13.06 -16.43 -0.57
N GLU A 247 -13.11 -17.16 0.54
CA GLU A 247 -13.70 -18.50 0.61
C GLU A 247 -15.18 -18.51 0.24
N LYS A 248 -15.93 -17.46 0.61
CA LYS A 248 -17.36 -17.36 0.30
C LYS A 248 -17.63 -16.93 -1.14
N VAL A 249 -16.90 -15.94 -1.63
CA VAL A 249 -17.13 -15.32 -2.95
C VAL A 249 -16.44 -16.11 -4.06
N GLY A 250 -15.43 -16.91 -3.75
CA GLY A 250 -14.63 -17.64 -4.74
C GLY A 250 -13.61 -16.76 -5.49
N VAL A 251 -13.56 -15.46 -5.18
CA VAL A 251 -12.66 -14.49 -5.79
C VAL A 251 -11.70 -13.96 -4.73
N ARG A 252 -10.40 -13.93 -5.04
CA ARG A 252 -9.39 -13.42 -4.10
C ARG A 252 -9.50 -11.91 -3.94
N MET A 253 -10.00 -11.49 -2.78
CA MET A 253 -10.17 -10.10 -2.39
C MET A 253 -9.15 -9.72 -1.31
N THR A 254 -8.54 -8.54 -1.44
CA THR A 254 -7.67 -7.92 -0.43
C THR A 254 -7.85 -6.41 -0.52
N PRO A 255 -7.64 -5.63 0.56
CA PRO A 255 -7.83 -4.17 0.54
C PRO A 255 -7.23 -3.46 -0.67
N HIS A 256 -6.04 -3.88 -1.09
CA HIS A 256 -5.30 -3.27 -2.21
C HIS A 256 -5.77 -3.66 -3.62
N ARG A 257 -6.92 -4.33 -3.76
CA ARG A 257 -7.44 -4.82 -5.05
C ARG A 257 -8.77 -4.20 -5.44
N PHE A 258 -9.31 -3.28 -4.65
CA PHE A 258 -10.49 -2.55 -5.08
C PHE A 258 -10.15 -1.63 -6.26
N PRO A 259 -11.08 -1.44 -7.21
CA PRO A 259 -10.95 -0.44 -8.27
C PRO A 259 -10.72 0.94 -7.67
N ALA A 260 -10.07 1.81 -8.43
CA ALA A 260 -9.99 3.22 -8.05
C ALA A 260 -11.39 3.85 -8.17
N HIS A 261 -12.05 4.11 -7.05
CA HIS A 261 -13.22 4.94 -6.93
C HIS A 261 -12.84 6.42 -7.14
N PRO A 262 -13.60 7.21 -7.91
CA PRO A 262 -13.30 8.62 -8.20
C PRO A 262 -13.09 9.54 -6.99
N GLY A 263 -13.50 9.15 -5.78
CA GLY A 263 -13.37 9.95 -4.54
C GLY A 263 -12.10 9.68 -3.73
N HIS A 264 -11.15 8.87 -4.21
CA HIS A 264 -10.07 8.33 -3.39
C HIS A 264 -8.97 9.31 -2.94
N ARG A 265 -8.94 10.55 -3.45
CA ARG A 265 -7.91 11.51 -3.04
C ARG A 265 -8.34 12.94 -3.29
N LEU A 266 -8.50 13.70 -2.22
CA LEU A 266 -8.45 15.16 -2.25
C LEU A 266 -7.05 15.53 -1.75
N ASP A 267 -6.17 16.00 -2.64
CA ASP A 267 -4.86 16.50 -2.22
C ASP A 267 -5.06 17.88 -1.58
N GLU A 268 -4.42 18.12 -0.41
CA GLU A 268 -4.50 19.36 0.39
C GLU A 268 -3.93 20.62 -0.29
N GLY A 269 -3.71 20.60 -1.61
CA GLY A 269 -3.33 21.77 -2.40
C GLY A 269 -4.48 22.68 -2.82
N THR A 270 -5.73 22.34 -2.50
CA THR A 270 -6.91 23.12 -2.92
C THR A 270 -7.74 23.56 -1.71
N ARG A 271 -7.19 24.44 -0.88
CA ARG A 271 -8.03 25.41 -0.15
C ARG A 271 -8.38 26.53 -1.12
N ALA A 272 -9.35 26.29 -1.98
CA ALA A 272 -10.03 27.36 -2.71
C ALA A 272 -11.21 27.84 -1.86
N GLU A 273 -11.13 29.10 -1.49
CA GLU A 273 -12.12 29.91 -0.78
C GLU A 273 -13.53 29.63 -1.31
N HIS A 274 -14.43 29.13 -0.46
CA HIS A 274 -15.85 29.17 -0.74
C HIS A 274 -16.38 30.55 -0.32
N SER A 275 -16.60 31.43 -1.29
CA SER A 275 -17.55 32.54 -1.17
C SER A 275 -18.83 32.18 -1.95
N PRO A 276 -20.03 32.44 -1.42
CA PRO A 276 -21.27 32.07 -2.08
C PRO A 276 -21.73 33.16 -3.07
N HIS A 277 -22.43 32.71 -4.11
CA HIS A 277 -23.11 33.46 -5.18
C HIS A 277 -22.29 33.77 -6.44
N GLU A 278 -22.57 33.02 -7.52
CA GLU A 278 -22.98 33.63 -8.80
C GLU A 278 -23.66 32.62 -9.75
N VAL A 279 -24.57 33.16 -10.55
CA VAL A 279 -25.64 32.55 -11.37
C VAL A 279 -25.07 31.90 -12.65
N PRO A 280 -25.68 30.84 -13.24
CA PRO A 280 -25.05 30.08 -14.32
C PRO A 280 -25.02 30.84 -15.64
N ALA A 281 -23.84 30.91 -16.27
CA ALA A 281 -23.65 31.44 -17.61
C ALA A 281 -23.92 30.36 -18.69
N GLN A 282 -24.66 30.75 -19.73
CA GLN A 282 -25.02 29.97 -20.91
C GLN A 282 -23.80 29.67 -21.82
N PRO A 283 -23.89 28.70 -22.75
CA PRO A 283 -22.76 28.28 -23.58
C PRO A 283 -22.50 29.30 -24.70
N LEU A 284 -21.25 29.80 -24.80
CA LEU A 284 -20.77 30.55 -25.96
C LEU A 284 -20.25 29.58 -27.04
N GLU A 285 -20.83 29.68 -28.23
CA GLU A 285 -20.32 29.12 -29.48
C GLU A 285 -18.99 29.82 -29.87
N TYR A 286 -18.00 29.03 -30.29
CA TYR A 286 -16.74 29.54 -30.87
C TYR A 286 -16.81 29.44 -32.40
N PRO A 287 -16.49 30.51 -33.15
CA PRO A 287 -16.32 30.41 -34.60
C PRO A 287 -14.92 29.91 -34.97
N ASP A 288 -14.89 29.09 -36.02
CA ASP A 288 -13.72 28.51 -36.71
C ASP A 288 -12.77 29.60 -37.22
N HIS A 289 -11.47 29.43 -36.99
CA HIS A 289 -10.42 30.26 -37.59
C HIS A 289 -9.39 29.37 -38.30
N ASP A 290 -9.62 29.17 -39.59
CA ASP A 290 -8.69 28.60 -40.55
C ASP A 290 -8.44 29.67 -41.63
N GLU A 291 -7.40 30.51 -41.46
CA GLU A 291 -6.79 31.31 -42.54
C GLU A 291 -5.66 32.16 -41.98
N LEU A 292 -4.41 31.76 -42.20
CA LEU A 292 -3.23 32.62 -42.43
C LEU A 292 -1.97 31.77 -42.29
N HIS A 293 -1.54 31.13 -43.38
CA HIS A 293 -0.12 30.96 -43.76
C HIS A 293 -0.02 30.18 -45.08
N ARG A 294 -0.25 30.86 -46.20
CA ARG A 294 0.29 30.46 -47.51
C ARG A 294 0.79 31.70 -48.21
N GLY A 295 2.11 31.82 -48.37
CA GLY A 295 2.68 32.84 -49.23
C GLY A 295 4.17 33.04 -49.06
N ARG A 296 4.93 32.48 -50.02
CA ARG A 296 6.32 32.77 -50.44
C ARG A 296 7.36 31.78 -49.97
N LEU A 297 7.76 30.90 -50.89
CA LEU A 297 9.16 30.66 -51.28
C LEU A 297 9.15 29.80 -52.57
N ARG A 298 9.54 30.40 -53.69
CA ARG A 298 9.95 29.75 -54.94
C ARG A 298 11.28 30.37 -55.39
N SER A 299 12.10 29.53 -56.05
CA SER A 299 13.39 29.79 -56.72
C SER A 299 14.58 30.06 -55.78
N HIS A 300 15.77 29.47 -55.94
CA HIS A 300 16.45 28.90 -57.10
C HIS A 300 17.30 27.68 -56.73
N ALA A 301 17.36 26.71 -57.63
CA ALA A 301 18.44 25.74 -57.74
C ALA A 301 19.39 26.20 -58.85
N CYS A 302 20.70 26.22 -58.61
CA CYS A 302 21.70 25.84 -59.62
C CYS A 302 23.16 25.84 -59.10
N ARG A 303 23.83 24.74 -59.45
CA ARG A 303 25.25 24.58 -59.84
C ARG A 303 26.30 24.19 -58.78
N ALA A 304 26.78 22.98 -59.01
CA ALA A 304 28.10 22.44 -58.70
C ALA A 304 29.24 23.21 -59.40
N ALA A 305 30.42 23.24 -58.79
CA ALA A 305 31.73 22.88 -59.37
C ALA A 305 32.88 23.17 -58.38
N CYS A 306 33.83 22.23 -58.34
CA CYS A 306 35.16 22.24 -57.71
C CYS A 306 35.25 22.07 -56.19
#